data_AF-A0AAE3GL05-F1
#
_entry.id   AF-A0AAE3GL05-F1
#
_cell.length_a   1.000
_cell.length_b   1.000
_cell.length_c   1.000
_cell.angle_alpha   90.00
_cell.angle_beta   90.00
_cell.angle_gamma   90.00
#
_symmetry.space_group_name_H-M   'P 1'
#
loop_
_entity.id
_entity.type
_entity.pdbx_description
1 polymer ?
#
loop_
_entity_poly.entity_id
_entity_poly.type
_entity_poly.pdbx_seq_one_letter_code
_entity_poly.pdbx_strand_id
1 'polypeptide(L)'
;MTATPDVDTFVNRYAAVWNEPDPALRRRIITELWADDGVEYTDTSEYHGHDAVEARVTEAHEQFVATGGFVFVVASDVLRHHDAVTFATHMVPSAGGVPVWSGVVFAVLDRDGRIQRDYQFTGEQASTRAVVADFLGRLSEGHPERIAELFADTVDWRLGWPAEGHPAVPWIRPRSTRADVADHFRALNAFHVPQRPDGVAPRVLVEGPDAVVLGDIRQTVRASGRAYTARCALHLTVEAGVITRYHVYEDSLTVAQALTGDAPTGDALAAG
;
A
#
# COMPACT_ATOMS: atom_id res chain seq x y z
N MET A 1 11.61 -20.04 31.49
CA MET A 1 11.42 -19.74 30.06
C MET A 1 10.00 -19.26 29.89
N THR A 2 9.80 -17.94 29.96
CA THR A 2 8.53 -17.31 29.60
C THR A 2 8.33 -17.54 28.10
N ALA A 3 7.16 -18.06 27.71
CA ALA A 3 6.85 -18.26 26.30
C ALA A 3 6.96 -16.91 25.59
N THR A 4 7.77 -16.86 24.55
CA THR A 4 7.88 -15.70 23.68
C THR A 4 6.47 -15.31 23.22
N PRO A 5 6.04 -14.05 23.39
CA PRO A 5 4.73 -13.62 22.96
C PRO A 5 4.58 -13.88 21.46
N ASP A 6 3.37 -14.29 21.07
CA ASP A 6 2.96 -14.39 19.68
C ASP A 6 3.25 -13.07 18.94
N VAL A 7 3.81 -13.16 17.73
CA VAL A 7 4.31 -11.97 17.01
C VAL A 7 3.18 -11.04 16.62
N ASP A 8 2.01 -11.57 16.28
CA ASP A 8 0.82 -10.78 15.94
C ASP A 8 0.34 -10.02 17.18
N THR A 9 0.32 -10.68 18.34
CA THR A 9 0.02 -10.03 19.62
C THR A 9 1.01 -8.90 19.93
N PHE A 10 2.31 -9.10 19.68
CA PHE A 10 3.34 -8.08 19.90
C PHE A 10 3.14 -6.84 19.01
N VAL A 11 3.00 -7.02 17.69
CA VAL A 11 2.87 -5.88 16.76
C VAL A 11 1.56 -5.12 16.97
N ASN A 12 0.47 -5.81 17.33
CA ASN A 12 -0.79 -5.17 17.65
C ASN A 12 -0.70 -4.33 18.93
N ARG A 13 -0.01 -4.82 19.96
CA ARG A 13 0.26 -4.04 21.18
C ARG A 13 1.16 -2.84 20.90
N TYR A 14 2.17 -3.01 20.04
CA TYR A 14 3.02 -1.92 19.58
C TYR A 14 2.20 -0.82 18.94
N ALA A 15 1.34 -1.13 17.96
CA ALA A 15 0.49 -0.13 17.32
C ALA A 15 -0.53 0.48 18.30
N ALA A 16 -1.06 -0.31 19.24
CA ALA A 16 -2.04 0.15 20.22
C ALA A 16 -1.50 1.27 21.12
N VAL A 17 -0.22 1.26 21.50
CA VAL A 17 0.36 2.26 22.41
C VAL A 17 0.24 3.69 21.86
N TRP A 18 0.38 3.85 20.55
CA TRP A 18 0.26 5.13 19.85
C TRP A 18 -1.17 5.67 19.83
N ASN A 19 -2.16 4.78 19.96
CA ASN A 19 -3.58 5.11 19.90
C ASN A 19 -4.24 5.19 21.28
N GLU A 20 -3.53 4.83 22.35
CA GLU A 20 -4.09 4.72 23.71
C GLU A 20 -4.38 6.10 24.33
N PRO A 21 -5.65 6.47 24.59
CA PRO A 21 -6.00 7.77 25.16
C PRO A 21 -5.78 7.90 26.67
N ASP A 22 -5.80 6.81 27.45
CA ASP A 22 -5.59 6.84 28.89
C ASP A 22 -4.09 6.88 29.21
N PRO A 23 -3.56 7.97 29.79
CA PRO A 23 -2.13 8.09 30.11
C PRO A 23 -1.63 6.98 31.04
N ALA A 24 -2.45 6.52 31.99
CA ALA A 24 -2.06 5.48 32.93
C ALA A 24 -2.00 4.09 32.26
N LEU A 25 -2.90 3.82 31.32
CA LEU A 25 -2.82 2.61 30.51
C LEU A 25 -1.66 2.68 29.50
N ARG A 26 -1.44 3.84 28.87
CA ARG A 26 -0.30 4.09 27.98
C ARG A 26 1.03 3.81 28.69
N ARG A 27 1.24 4.36 29.89
CA ARG A 27 2.45 4.09 30.70
C ARG A 27 2.64 2.60 30.94
N ARG A 28 1.58 1.89 31.31
CA ARG A 28 1.64 0.44 31.57
C ARG A 28 2.00 -0.35 30.30
N ILE A 29 1.41 0.00 29.16
CA ILE A 29 1.75 -0.65 27.89
C ILE A 29 3.22 -0.42 27.56
N ILE A 30 3.75 0.80 27.77
CA ILE A 30 5.16 1.13 27.55
C ILE A 30 6.08 0.31 28.46
N THR A 31 5.81 0.22 29.77
CA THR A 31 6.65 -0.57 30.70
C THR A 31 6.61 -2.07 30.41
N GLU A 32 5.52 -2.55 29.82
CA GLU A 32 5.38 -3.94 29.43
C GLU A 32 6.04 -4.24 28.08
N LEU A 33 6.09 -3.28 27.16
CA LEU A 33 6.66 -3.42 25.82
C LEU A 33 8.15 -3.10 25.75
N TRP A 34 8.61 -2.01 26.37
CA TRP A 34 10.02 -1.61 26.35
C TRP A 34 10.76 -2.09 27.60
N ALA A 35 12.02 -2.48 27.42
CA ALA A 35 12.95 -2.70 28.53
C ALA A 35 13.20 -1.37 29.28
N ASP A 36 13.65 -1.44 30.53
CA ASP A 36 13.90 -0.24 31.35
C ASP A 36 14.95 0.69 30.70
N ASP A 37 15.95 0.11 30.02
CA ASP A 37 16.97 0.78 29.21
C ASP A 37 16.72 0.62 27.69
N GLY A 38 15.46 0.39 27.32
CA GLY A 38 14.99 0.36 25.94
C GLY A 38 15.19 1.73 25.28
N VAL A 39 15.52 1.73 23.99
CA VAL A 39 15.72 2.96 23.21
C VAL A 39 14.97 2.87 21.90
N GLU A 40 14.24 3.93 21.56
CA GLU A 40 13.69 4.12 20.21
C GLU A 40 14.54 5.13 19.43
N TYR A 41 14.82 4.78 18.16
CA TYR A 41 15.61 5.55 17.21
C TYR A 41 14.73 5.94 16.02
N THR A 42 14.72 7.22 15.69
CA THR A 42 14.28 7.72 14.40
C THR A 42 15.49 8.24 13.62
N ASP A 43 15.26 8.62 12.38
CA ASP A 43 16.23 9.31 11.53
C ASP A 43 16.73 10.65 12.09
N THR A 44 16.01 11.24 13.05
CA THR A 44 16.31 12.56 13.60
C THR A 44 16.54 12.59 15.11
N SER A 45 16.21 11.54 15.86
CA SER A 45 16.15 11.58 17.32
C SER A 45 16.29 10.21 17.98
N GLU A 46 16.63 10.21 19.27
CA GLU A 46 16.72 9.01 20.10
C GLU A 46 15.95 9.22 21.41
N TYR A 47 15.20 8.21 21.85
CA TYR A 47 14.32 8.28 23.02
C TYR A 47 14.71 7.17 24.00
N HIS A 48 15.43 7.54 25.05
CA HIS A 48 16.07 6.61 25.98
C HIS A 48 15.22 6.37 27.24
N GLY A 49 14.88 5.11 27.50
CA GLY A 49 14.09 4.70 28.65
C GLY A 49 12.61 5.06 28.52
N HIS A 50 11.80 4.54 29.45
CA HIS A 50 10.35 4.66 29.33
C HIS A 50 9.83 6.09 29.34
N ASP A 51 10.45 6.99 30.11
CA ASP A 51 9.93 8.36 30.24
C ASP A 51 10.10 9.15 28.92
N ALA A 52 11.21 8.93 28.20
CA ALA A 52 11.42 9.55 26.90
C ALA A 52 10.48 8.96 25.83
N VAL A 53 10.29 7.64 25.84
CA VAL A 53 9.34 6.95 24.94
C VAL A 53 7.91 7.41 25.23
N GLU A 54 7.52 7.52 26.50
CA GLU A 54 6.18 8.01 26.89
C GLU A 54 5.92 9.44 26.45
N ALA A 55 6.89 10.34 26.64
CA ALA A 55 6.77 11.72 26.18
C ALA A 55 6.52 11.77 24.66
N ARG A 56 7.29 10.99 23.90
CA ARG A 56 7.13 10.89 22.44
C ARG A 56 5.77 10.30 22.03
N VAL A 57 5.38 9.18 22.61
CA VAL A 57 4.09 8.54 22.31
C VAL A 57 2.94 9.48 22.65
N THR A 58 3.05 10.22 23.74
CA THR A 58 2.05 11.21 24.17
C THR A 58 1.94 12.37 23.17
N GLU A 59 3.05 12.97 22.77
CA GLU A 59 3.07 14.04 21.76
C GLU A 59 2.43 13.57 20.44
N ALA A 60 2.85 12.40 19.94
CA ALA A 60 2.30 11.84 18.71
C ALA A 60 0.80 11.52 18.83
N HIS A 61 0.36 10.98 19.97
CA HIS A 61 -1.05 10.68 20.23
C HIS A 61 -1.89 11.96 20.23
N GLU A 62 -1.47 12.99 20.97
CA GLU A 62 -2.20 14.26 21.07
C GLU A 62 -2.31 14.96 19.72
N GLN A 63 -1.20 15.02 18.99
CA GLN A 63 -1.14 15.69 17.69
C GLN A 63 -1.94 14.96 16.62
N PHE A 64 -1.77 13.64 16.49
CA PHE A 64 -2.28 12.92 15.33
C PHE A 64 -3.58 12.17 15.61
N VAL A 65 -3.74 11.58 16.81
CA VAL A 65 -4.90 10.75 17.12
C VAL A 65 -6.00 11.57 17.76
N ALA A 66 -5.72 12.20 18.91
CA ALA A 66 -6.72 12.91 19.69
C ALA A 66 -7.30 14.13 18.96
N THR A 67 -6.45 14.85 18.20
CA THR A 67 -6.86 16.08 17.49
C THR A 67 -6.80 15.95 15.97
N GLY A 68 -5.85 15.17 15.43
CA GLY A 68 -5.64 15.03 13.99
C GLY A 68 -6.63 14.10 13.27
N GLY A 69 -7.39 13.28 14.01
CA GLY A 69 -8.34 12.34 13.40
C GLY A 69 -7.67 11.18 12.67
N PHE A 70 -6.46 10.79 13.07
CA PHE A 70 -5.72 9.65 12.53
C PHE A 70 -5.67 8.47 13.51
N VAL A 71 -5.26 7.32 13.01
CA VAL A 71 -4.99 6.11 13.79
C VAL A 71 -3.74 5.41 13.25
N PHE A 72 -2.91 4.88 14.14
CA PHE A 72 -1.74 4.08 13.78
C PHE A 72 -2.14 2.61 13.66
N VAL A 73 -1.76 1.95 12.57
CA VAL A 73 -2.11 0.55 12.29
C VAL A 73 -0.89 -0.24 11.83
N VAL A 74 -0.85 -1.53 12.21
CA VAL A 74 0.08 -2.48 11.59
C VAL A 74 -0.38 -2.73 10.15
N ALA A 75 0.55 -2.62 9.20
CA ALA A 75 0.23 -2.69 7.78
C ALA A 75 0.50 -4.09 7.18
N SER A 76 1.75 -4.53 7.18
CA SER A 76 2.17 -5.79 6.52
C SER A 76 3.58 -6.22 6.94
N ASP A 77 4.07 -7.30 6.33
CA ASP A 77 5.46 -7.77 6.41
C ASP A 77 5.97 -8.05 7.83
N VAL A 78 5.08 -8.59 8.67
CA VAL A 78 5.45 -9.04 10.01
C VAL A 78 6.38 -10.24 9.90
N LEU A 79 7.64 -10.03 10.24
CA LEU A 79 8.67 -11.05 10.28
C LEU A 79 9.30 -11.09 11.66
N ARG A 80 9.55 -12.29 12.15
CA ARG A 80 10.26 -12.51 13.40
C ARG A 80 11.26 -13.63 13.23
N HIS A 81 12.47 -13.41 13.72
CA HIS A 81 13.42 -14.50 13.93
C HIS A 81 14.26 -14.20 15.18
N HIS A 82 14.55 -15.24 15.95
CA HIS A 82 15.33 -15.11 17.19
C HIS A 82 14.75 -14.02 18.11
N ASP A 83 15.48 -12.93 18.33
CA ASP A 83 15.16 -11.77 19.14
C ASP A 83 14.77 -10.54 18.30
N ALA A 84 14.71 -10.64 16.97
CA ALA A 84 14.37 -9.54 16.09
C ALA A 84 12.93 -9.67 15.56
N VAL A 85 12.22 -8.53 15.50
CA VAL A 85 10.90 -8.38 14.90
C VAL A 85 10.92 -7.20 13.93
N THR A 86 10.33 -7.34 12.74
CA THR A 86 10.14 -6.23 11.82
C THR A 86 8.74 -6.26 11.22
N PHE A 87 8.18 -5.09 10.96
CA PHE A 87 6.85 -4.92 10.39
C PHE A 87 6.67 -3.50 9.85
N ALA A 88 5.78 -3.34 8.88
CA ALA A 88 5.35 -2.02 8.41
C ALA A 88 4.23 -1.48 9.31
N THR A 89 4.25 -0.18 9.58
CA THR A 89 3.23 0.58 10.31
C THR A 89 2.81 1.80 9.51
N HIS A 90 1.54 2.16 9.57
CA HIS A 90 0.94 3.27 8.86
C HIS A 90 0.18 4.18 9.83
N MET A 91 0.17 5.48 9.54
CA MET A 91 -0.80 6.41 10.12
C MET A 91 -1.87 6.69 9.06
N VAL A 92 -3.12 6.30 9.32
CA VAL A 92 -4.24 6.42 8.38
C VAL A 92 -5.33 7.32 8.97
N PRO A 93 -6.16 7.99 8.15
CA PRO A 93 -7.36 8.66 8.63
C PRO A 93 -8.26 7.70 9.40
N SER A 94 -8.77 8.12 10.56
CA SER A 94 -9.68 7.31 11.40
C SER A 94 -10.99 6.95 10.69
N ALA A 95 -11.43 7.79 9.75
CA ALA A 95 -12.58 7.52 8.88
C ALA A 95 -12.30 6.51 7.75
N GLY A 96 -11.07 5.98 7.68
CA GLY A 96 -10.57 5.19 6.55
C GLY A 96 -9.97 6.08 5.46
N GLY A 97 -8.99 5.54 4.74
CA GLY A 97 -8.29 6.21 3.64
C GLY A 97 -6.80 5.88 3.59
N VAL A 98 -6.07 6.68 2.82
CA VAL A 98 -4.63 6.54 2.54
C VAL A 98 -3.82 6.65 3.82
N PRO A 99 -2.76 5.86 4.00
CA PRO A 99 -1.74 6.25 4.94
C PRO A 99 -1.16 7.62 4.57
N VAL A 100 -1.18 8.55 5.53
CA VAL A 100 -0.55 9.87 5.42
C VAL A 100 0.89 9.85 5.94
N TRP A 101 1.25 8.80 6.68
CA TRP A 101 2.61 8.50 7.08
C TRP A 101 2.81 7.00 7.12
N SER A 102 4.04 6.55 6.91
CA SER A 102 4.42 5.15 6.94
C SER A 102 5.83 4.98 7.47
N GLY A 103 6.05 3.88 8.16
CA GLY A 103 7.36 3.48 8.64
C GLY A 103 7.51 1.98 8.67
N VAL A 104 8.76 1.53 8.68
CA VAL A 104 9.11 0.15 8.98
C VAL A 104 9.77 0.15 10.35
N VAL A 105 9.24 -0.66 11.25
CA VAL A 105 9.83 -0.87 12.57
C VAL A 105 10.75 -2.08 12.49
N PHE A 106 11.95 -1.98 13.07
CA PHE A 106 12.82 -3.10 13.37
C PHE A 106 13.17 -3.06 14.86
N ALA A 107 12.62 -4.00 15.62
CA ALA A 107 12.80 -4.10 17.06
C ALA A 107 13.71 -5.29 17.41
N VAL A 108 14.68 -5.05 18.29
CA VAL A 108 15.48 -6.09 18.96
C VAL A 108 14.97 -6.24 20.38
N LEU A 109 14.62 -7.47 20.74
CA LEU A 109 14.02 -7.83 22.01
C LEU A 109 15.07 -8.37 22.99
N ASP A 110 14.91 -8.08 24.27
CA ASP A 110 15.68 -8.69 25.33
C ASP A 110 15.22 -10.14 25.62
N ARG A 111 15.87 -10.76 26.61
CA ARG A 111 15.56 -12.15 27.05
C ARG A 111 14.15 -12.33 27.61
N ASP A 112 13.51 -11.25 28.05
CA ASP A 112 12.16 -11.24 28.62
C ASP A 112 11.11 -10.88 27.54
N GLY A 113 11.55 -10.63 26.29
CA GLY A 113 10.70 -10.33 25.15
C GLY A 113 10.31 -8.86 25.03
N ARG A 114 11.00 -7.97 25.75
CA ARG A 114 10.78 -6.51 25.72
C ARG A 114 11.72 -5.82 24.75
N ILE A 115 11.30 -4.71 24.19
CA ILE A 115 12.05 -3.92 23.23
C ILE A 115 13.27 -3.30 23.91
N GLN A 116 14.45 -3.79 23.53
CA GLN A 116 15.74 -3.24 23.92
C GLN A 116 16.15 -2.12 22.95
N ARG A 117 15.93 -2.33 21.65
CA ARG A 117 16.20 -1.35 20.59
C ARG A 117 15.05 -1.35 19.62
N ASP A 118 14.61 -0.17 19.23
CA ASP A 118 13.54 0.05 18.26
C ASP A 118 14.00 1.03 17.20
N TYR A 119 14.09 0.58 15.96
CA TYR A 119 14.48 1.41 14.83
C TYR A 119 13.28 1.66 13.95
N GLN A 120 12.84 2.92 13.90
CA GLN A 120 11.78 3.35 13.01
C GLN A 120 12.38 3.95 11.74
N PHE A 121 12.33 3.18 10.65
CA PHE A 121 12.71 3.64 9.32
C PHE A 121 11.54 4.37 8.68
N THR A 122 11.73 5.65 8.41
CA THR A 122 10.75 6.51 7.74
C THR A 122 11.30 6.95 6.38
N GLY A 123 10.52 7.73 5.62
CA GLY A 123 11.00 8.38 4.40
C GLY A 123 10.37 7.89 3.11
N GLU A 124 11.03 8.21 1.99
CA GLU A 124 10.46 8.13 0.64
C GLU A 124 9.90 6.75 0.28
N GLN A 125 10.65 5.67 0.54
CA GLN A 125 10.19 4.32 0.23
C GLN A 125 8.93 3.91 1.02
N ALA A 126 8.83 4.33 2.29
CA ALA A 126 7.65 4.06 3.10
C ALA A 126 6.45 4.87 2.58
N SER A 127 6.67 6.14 2.19
CA SER A 127 5.65 6.98 1.56
C SER A 127 5.14 6.38 0.24
N THR A 128 6.04 5.95 -0.65
CA THR A 128 5.70 5.29 -1.92
C THR A 128 4.83 4.07 -1.68
N ARG A 129 5.22 3.19 -0.75
CA ARG A 129 4.45 1.98 -0.42
C ARG A 129 3.03 2.30 0.02
N ALA A 130 2.85 3.34 0.83
CA ALA A 130 1.54 3.79 1.29
C ALA A 130 0.65 4.33 0.17
N VAL A 131 1.19 5.21 -0.67
CA VAL A 131 0.45 5.78 -1.81
C VAL A 131 0.01 4.66 -2.76
N VAL A 132 0.88 3.68 -3.00
CA VAL A 132 0.55 2.52 -3.85
C VAL A 132 -0.54 1.65 -3.21
N ALA A 133 -0.46 1.38 -1.91
CA ALA A 133 -1.47 0.61 -1.20
C ALA A 133 -2.85 1.28 -1.27
N ASP A 134 -2.92 2.59 -1.08
CA ASP A 134 -4.16 3.34 -1.19
C ASP A 134 -4.68 3.44 -2.62
N PHE A 135 -3.79 3.61 -3.60
CA PHE A 135 -4.16 3.54 -5.00
C PHE A 135 -4.87 2.22 -5.33
N LEU A 136 -4.33 1.08 -4.87
CA LEU A 136 -4.95 -0.24 -5.06
C LEU A 136 -6.28 -0.38 -4.30
N GLY A 137 -6.38 0.21 -3.10
CA GLY A 137 -7.62 0.29 -2.34
C GLY A 137 -8.72 1.04 -3.10
N ARG A 138 -8.43 2.27 -3.55
CA ARG A 138 -9.36 3.11 -4.32
C ARG A 138 -9.73 2.48 -5.68
N LEU A 139 -8.80 1.79 -6.33
CA LEU A 139 -9.09 1.00 -7.53
C LEU A 139 -10.14 -0.08 -7.26
N SER A 140 -10.04 -0.76 -6.12
CA SER A 140 -10.97 -1.84 -5.74
C SER A 140 -12.36 -1.30 -5.37
N GLU A 141 -12.44 -0.10 -4.81
CA GLU A 141 -13.72 0.59 -4.55
C GLU A 141 -14.38 1.13 -5.83
N GLY A 142 -13.57 1.42 -6.86
CA GLY A 142 -14.05 1.83 -8.18
C GLY A 142 -14.56 3.26 -8.25
N HIS A 143 -14.01 4.19 -7.46
CA HIS A 143 -14.36 5.61 -7.42
C HIS A 143 -13.35 6.48 -8.20
N PRO A 144 -13.60 6.83 -9.48
CA PRO A 144 -12.59 7.46 -10.36
C PRO A 144 -12.06 8.79 -9.86
N GLU A 145 -12.91 9.62 -9.28
CA GLU A 145 -12.55 10.93 -8.75
C GLU A 145 -11.61 10.79 -7.56
N ARG A 146 -11.90 9.83 -6.66
CA ARG A 146 -11.01 9.51 -5.55
C ARG A 146 -9.70 8.93 -6.05
N ILE A 147 -9.69 8.04 -7.02
CA ILE A 147 -8.43 7.52 -7.58
C ILE A 147 -7.56 8.67 -8.09
N ALA A 148 -8.16 9.64 -8.79
CA ALA A 148 -7.44 10.78 -9.35
C ALA A 148 -6.84 11.72 -8.30
N GLU A 149 -7.40 11.83 -7.09
CA GLU A 149 -6.82 12.64 -6.00
C GLU A 149 -5.38 12.24 -5.64
N LEU A 150 -4.97 11.00 -5.91
CA LEU A 150 -3.62 10.52 -5.66
C LEU A 150 -2.59 10.95 -6.70
N PHE A 151 -3.03 11.56 -7.80
CA PHE A 151 -2.15 11.90 -8.91
C PHE A 151 -1.75 13.37 -8.85
N ALA A 152 -0.54 13.66 -9.32
CA ALA A 152 -0.08 15.01 -9.58
C ALA A 152 -0.93 15.71 -10.66
N ASP A 153 -0.81 17.04 -10.77
CA ASP A 153 -1.53 17.81 -11.80
C ASP A 153 -1.16 17.36 -13.21
N THR A 154 0.12 17.01 -13.39
CA THR A 154 0.69 16.44 -14.62
C THR A 154 1.27 15.06 -14.31
N VAL A 155 1.00 14.09 -15.18
CA VAL A 155 1.37 12.68 -15.01
C VAL A 155 2.09 12.18 -16.26
N ASP A 156 3.25 11.53 -16.08
CA ASP A 156 3.90 10.71 -17.11
C ASP A 156 3.09 9.42 -17.28
N TRP A 157 2.12 9.46 -18.19
CA TRP A 157 1.16 8.39 -18.42
C TRP A 157 1.53 7.56 -19.65
N ARG A 158 1.64 6.24 -19.49
CA ARG A 158 1.84 5.29 -20.59
C ARG A 158 1.02 4.03 -20.39
N LEU A 159 0.50 3.51 -21.49
CA LEU A 159 -0.09 2.18 -21.57
C LEU A 159 0.71 1.44 -22.64
N GLY A 160 1.07 0.18 -22.39
CA GLY A 160 1.90 -0.66 -23.26
C GLY A 160 1.17 -1.05 -24.55
N TRP A 161 0.82 -0.05 -25.36
CA TRP A 161 0.02 -0.13 -26.57
C TRP A 161 0.56 0.82 -27.65
N PRO A 162 0.19 0.61 -28.93
CA PRO A 162 0.60 1.51 -30.00
C PRO A 162 0.17 2.96 -29.72
N ALA A 163 1.01 3.92 -30.11
CA ALA A 163 0.79 5.34 -29.82
C ALA A 163 -0.50 5.88 -30.49
N GLU A 164 -0.88 5.31 -31.62
CA GLU A 164 -2.11 5.57 -32.36
C GLU A 164 -3.38 4.99 -31.69
N GLY A 165 -3.23 4.16 -30.64
CA GLY A 165 -4.32 3.48 -29.95
C GLY A 165 -4.86 2.26 -30.71
N HIS A 166 -5.99 1.72 -30.25
CA HIS A 166 -6.67 0.60 -30.90
C HIS A 166 -8.19 0.81 -30.88
N PRO A 167 -8.92 0.65 -32.01
CA PRO A 167 -10.34 1.01 -32.11
C PRO A 167 -11.24 0.21 -31.15
N ALA A 168 -10.87 -1.03 -30.82
CA ALA A 168 -11.60 -1.83 -29.84
C ALA A 168 -11.31 -1.47 -28.37
N VAL A 169 -10.34 -0.59 -28.10
CA VAL A 169 -9.85 -0.26 -26.75
C VAL A 169 -9.83 1.27 -26.53
N PRO A 170 -10.99 1.94 -26.48
CA PRO A 170 -11.10 3.40 -26.61
C PRO A 170 -10.55 4.18 -25.41
N TRP A 171 -10.30 3.54 -24.27
CA TRP A 171 -9.67 4.19 -23.11
C TRP A 171 -8.16 4.35 -23.26
N ILE A 172 -7.53 3.62 -24.18
CA ILE A 172 -6.11 3.72 -24.50
C ILE A 172 -5.89 4.85 -25.49
N ARG A 173 -5.56 6.02 -24.94
CA ARG A 173 -5.24 7.25 -25.65
C ARG A 173 -4.20 8.04 -24.84
N PRO A 174 -3.53 9.04 -25.43
CA PRO A 174 -2.71 9.97 -24.67
C PRO A 174 -3.52 10.64 -23.54
N ARG A 175 -2.89 10.70 -22.37
CA ARG A 175 -3.40 11.27 -21.12
C ARG A 175 -2.22 11.91 -20.40
N SER A 176 -2.44 12.96 -19.64
CA SER A 176 -1.34 13.56 -18.86
C SER A 176 -1.79 14.38 -17.68
N THR A 177 -3.09 14.46 -17.39
CA THR A 177 -3.63 15.33 -16.34
C THR A 177 -4.43 14.52 -15.32
N ARG A 178 -4.58 15.06 -14.11
CA ARG A 178 -5.48 14.47 -13.10
C ARG A 178 -6.90 14.25 -13.63
N ALA A 179 -7.42 15.17 -14.45
CA ALA A 179 -8.73 15.02 -15.08
C ALA A 179 -8.77 13.85 -16.07
N ASP A 180 -7.69 13.62 -16.82
CA ASP A 180 -7.55 12.45 -17.69
C ASP A 180 -7.49 11.15 -16.91
N VAL A 181 -6.89 11.14 -15.72
CA VAL A 181 -6.86 9.96 -14.84
C VAL A 181 -8.29 9.57 -14.43
N ALA A 182 -9.07 10.53 -13.92
CA ALA A 182 -10.47 10.29 -13.58
C ALA A 182 -11.27 9.80 -14.80
N ASP A 183 -11.01 10.39 -15.98
CA ASP A 183 -11.65 9.97 -17.22
C ASP A 183 -11.28 8.55 -17.66
N HIS A 184 -10.04 8.12 -17.43
CA HIS A 184 -9.60 6.77 -17.73
C HIS A 184 -10.36 5.72 -16.92
N PHE A 185 -10.44 5.91 -15.60
CA PHE A 185 -11.14 4.98 -14.72
C PHE A 185 -12.67 5.02 -14.92
N ARG A 186 -13.24 6.20 -15.25
CA ARG A 186 -14.65 6.29 -15.72
C ARG A 186 -14.89 5.46 -16.96
N ALA A 187 -14.01 5.54 -17.95
CA ALA A 187 -14.12 4.76 -19.18
C ALA A 187 -14.00 3.24 -18.89
N LEU A 188 -13.01 2.81 -18.09
CA LEU A 188 -12.88 1.41 -17.69
C LEU A 188 -14.17 0.87 -17.02
N ASN A 189 -14.73 1.62 -16.06
CA ASN A 189 -15.96 1.26 -15.36
C ASN A 189 -17.19 1.20 -16.29
N ALA A 190 -17.26 2.07 -17.30
CA ALA A 190 -18.34 2.05 -18.27
C ALA A 190 -18.26 0.79 -19.17
N PHE A 191 -17.05 0.41 -19.59
CA PHE A 191 -16.82 -0.70 -20.52
C PHE A 191 -16.86 -2.09 -19.86
N HIS A 192 -16.60 -2.19 -18.56
CA HIS A 192 -16.55 -3.48 -17.85
C HIS A 192 -17.63 -3.60 -16.79
N VAL A 193 -18.07 -4.82 -16.51
CA VAL A 193 -18.96 -5.12 -15.40
C VAL A 193 -18.20 -4.92 -14.09
N PRO A 194 -18.76 -4.22 -13.08
CA PRO A 194 -18.11 -4.13 -11.77
C PRO A 194 -17.94 -5.54 -11.20
N GLN A 195 -16.70 -5.92 -10.92
CA GLN A 195 -16.39 -7.22 -10.31
C GLN A 195 -16.03 -7.00 -8.84
N ARG A 196 -16.38 -7.98 -8.00
CA ARG A 196 -15.77 -8.04 -6.67
C ARG A 196 -14.32 -8.49 -6.85
N PRO A 197 -13.39 -8.04 -6.00
CA PRO A 197 -12.04 -8.55 -6.01
C PRO A 197 -12.04 -10.08 -5.86
N ASP A 198 -11.73 -10.79 -6.93
CA ASP A 198 -11.65 -12.24 -6.99
C ASP A 198 -10.26 -12.64 -7.46
N GLY A 199 -9.34 -12.90 -6.52
CA GLY A 199 -7.99 -13.32 -6.91
C GLY A 199 -6.92 -13.24 -5.83
N VAL A 200 -5.69 -13.49 -6.28
CA VAL A 200 -4.48 -13.32 -5.49
C VAL A 200 -4.17 -11.83 -5.45
N ALA A 201 -3.90 -11.30 -4.25
CA ALA A 201 -3.48 -9.92 -4.10
C ALA A 201 -2.22 -9.63 -4.96
N PRO A 202 -2.14 -8.45 -5.61
CA PRO A 202 -0.98 -8.12 -6.42
C PRO A 202 0.28 -8.04 -5.54
N ARG A 203 1.44 -8.34 -6.13
CA ARG A 203 2.73 -8.16 -5.46
C ARG A 203 3.22 -6.75 -5.68
N VAL A 204 3.61 -6.07 -4.62
CA VAL A 204 4.12 -4.70 -4.66
C VAL A 204 5.61 -4.68 -4.31
N LEU A 205 6.42 -4.21 -5.25
CA LEU A 205 7.86 -3.97 -5.09
C LEU A 205 8.07 -2.46 -5.03
N VAL A 206 8.88 -1.97 -4.08
CA VAL A 206 9.12 -0.53 -3.90
C VAL A 206 10.62 -0.28 -3.74
N GLU A 207 11.15 0.69 -4.47
CA GLU A 207 12.52 1.15 -4.42
C GLU A 207 12.52 2.69 -4.53
N GLY A 208 12.80 3.39 -3.43
CA GLY A 208 12.73 4.85 -3.38
C GLY A 208 11.35 5.39 -3.81
N PRO A 209 11.28 6.31 -4.79
CA PRO A 209 10.01 6.85 -5.30
C PRO A 209 9.30 5.87 -6.25
N ASP A 210 9.96 4.81 -6.72
CA ASP A 210 9.40 3.90 -7.72
C ASP A 210 8.76 2.67 -7.07
N ALA A 211 7.63 2.25 -7.64
CA ALA A 211 6.96 1.01 -7.30
C ALA A 211 6.51 0.24 -8.54
N VAL A 212 6.63 -1.08 -8.47
CA VAL A 212 6.10 -1.99 -9.48
C VAL A 212 5.06 -2.90 -8.83
N VAL A 213 3.84 -2.87 -9.37
CA VAL A 213 2.74 -3.74 -8.98
C VAL A 213 2.60 -4.85 -10.02
N LEU A 214 2.77 -6.10 -9.61
CA LEU A 214 2.67 -7.28 -10.45
C LEU A 214 1.40 -8.05 -10.12
N GLY A 215 0.56 -8.34 -11.12
CA GLY A 215 -0.69 -9.05 -10.89
C GLY A 215 -1.41 -9.43 -12.18
N ASP A 216 -2.68 -9.81 -12.02
CA ASP A 216 -3.58 -10.07 -13.12
C ASP A 216 -4.66 -8.98 -13.16
N ILE A 217 -4.90 -8.41 -14.34
CA ILE A 217 -6.11 -7.64 -14.64
C ILE A 217 -7.19 -8.64 -15.00
N ARG A 218 -8.28 -8.64 -14.24
CA ARG A 218 -9.46 -9.48 -14.47
C ARG A 218 -10.64 -8.58 -14.72
N GLN A 219 -11.31 -8.81 -15.84
CA GLN A 219 -12.39 -7.95 -16.29
C GLN A 219 -13.40 -8.77 -17.10
N THR A 220 -14.65 -8.31 -17.08
CA THR A 220 -15.71 -8.82 -17.97
C THR A 220 -16.24 -7.68 -18.83
N VAL A 221 -16.14 -7.83 -20.14
CA VAL A 221 -16.61 -6.85 -21.11
C VAL A 221 -18.13 -6.76 -21.04
N ARG A 222 -18.66 -5.56 -20.74
CA ARG A 222 -20.10 -5.36 -20.48
C ARG A 222 -20.97 -5.71 -21.68
N ALA A 223 -20.54 -5.35 -22.89
CA ALA A 223 -21.34 -5.53 -24.10
C ALA A 223 -21.46 -7.00 -24.55
N SER A 224 -20.41 -7.80 -24.34
CA SER A 224 -20.37 -9.20 -24.81
C SER A 224 -20.51 -10.23 -23.69
N GLY A 225 -20.31 -9.83 -22.43
CA GLY A 225 -20.24 -10.74 -21.28
C GLY A 225 -18.96 -11.59 -21.24
N ARG A 226 -18.00 -11.38 -22.16
CA ARG A 226 -16.76 -12.15 -22.19
C ARG A 226 -15.81 -11.70 -21.10
N ALA A 227 -15.39 -12.64 -20.26
CA ALA A 227 -14.34 -12.45 -19.27
C ALA A 227 -12.96 -12.61 -19.90
N TYR A 228 -11.97 -11.87 -19.40
CA TYR A 228 -10.56 -12.07 -19.71
C TYR A 228 -9.68 -11.89 -18.48
N THR A 229 -8.47 -12.43 -18.57
CA THR A 229 -7.43 -12.26 -17.56
C THR A 229 -6.13 -11.94 -18.29
N ALA A 230 -5.55 -10.78 -18.01
CA ALA A 230 -4.30 -10.33 -18.60
C ALA A 230 -3.27 -10.10 -17.50
N ARG A 231 -2.06 -10.67 -17.65
CA ARG A 231 -0.96 -10.36 -16.73
C ARG A 231 -0.56 -8.91 -16.90
N CYS A 232 -0.28 -8.21 -15.80
CA CYS A 232 0.18 -6.83 -15.83
C CYS A 232 1.35 -6.57 -14.89
N ALA A 233 2.16 -5.59 -15.29
CA ALA A 233 3.07 -4.85 -14.45
C ALA A 233 2.68 -3.37 -14.54
N LEU A 234 2.34 -2.76 -13.41
CA LEU A 234 2.08 -1.33 -13.30
C LEU A 234 3.29 -0.69 -12.60
N HIS A 235 3.95 0.23 -13.29
CA HIS A 235 5.03 1.04 -12.74
C HIS A 235 4.51 2.43 -12.36
N LEU A 236 4.62 2.74 -11.07
CA LEU A 236 4.28 4.01 -10.47
C LEU A 236 5.55 4.71 -9.98
N THR A 237 5.58 6.03 -10.10
CA THR A 237 6.54 6.88 -9.40
C THR A 237 5.75 7.82 -8.50
N VAL A 238 6.16 7.91 -7.23
CA VAL A 238 5.54 8.73 -6.19
C VAL A 238 6.55 9.78 -5.74
N GLU A 239 6.17 11.04 -5.86
CA GLU A 239 6.98 12.17 -5.44
C GLU A 239 6.12 13.07 -4.55
N ALA A 240 6.67 13.48 -3.40
CA ALA A 240 5.95 14.32 -2.43
C ALA A 240 4.53 13.80 -2.08
N GLY A 241 4.36 12.48 -2.01
CA GLY A 241 3.09 11.84 -1.65
C GLY A 241 2.05 11.75 -2.76
N VAL A 242 2.37 12.09 -4.01
CA VAL A 242 1.47 11.97 -5.16
C VAL A 242 2.11 11.18 -6.30
N ILE A 243 1.28 10.49 -7.10
CA ILE A 243 1.69 9.71 -8.26
C ILE A 243 2.01 10.66 -9.42
N THR A 244 3.27 10.66 -9.86
CA THR A 244 3.76 11.44 -11.00
C THR A 244 3.93 10.61 -12.27
N ARG A 245 4.06 9.28 -12.14
CA ARG A 245 4.13 8.34 -13.27
C ARG A 245 3.09 7.23 -13.15
N TYR A 246 2.50 6.87 -14.29
CA TYR A 246 1.60 5.73 -14.43
C TYR A 246 1.87 4.99 -15.73
N HIS A 247 2.63 3.90 -15.66
CA HIS A 247 2.98 3.08 -16.82
C HIS A 247 2.42 1.66 -16.66
N VAL A 248 1.47 1.25 -17.50
CA VAL A 248 0.93 -0.12 -17.50
C VAL A 248 1.55 -0.93 -18.62
N TYR A 249 2.12 -2.07 -18.28
CA TYR A 249 2.57 -3.11 -19.21
C TYR A 249 1.65 -4.31 -19.03
N GLU A 250 0.81 -4.62 -20.01
CA GLU A 250 -0.17 -5.72 -19.91
C GLU A 250 -0.07 -6.67 -21.10
N ASP A 251 -0.61 -7.88 -20.94
CA ASP A 251 -0.89 -8.79 -22.05
C ASP A 251 -2.02 -8.24 -22.93
N SER A 252 -1.62 -7.31 -23.77
CA SER A 252 -2.51 -6.50 -24.56
C SER A 252 -3.08 -7.23 -25.78
N LEU A 253 -2.45 -8.34 -26.21
CA LEU A 253 -3.05 -9.28 -27.17
C LEU A 253 -4.31 -9.93 -26.59
N THR A 254 -4.23 -10.43 -25.34
CA THR A 254 -5.39 -11.02 -24.65
C THR A 254 -6.52 -9.99 -24.49
N VAL A 255 -6.19 -8.75 -24.11
CA VAL A 255 -7.18 -7.65 -24.00
C VAL A 255 -7.83 -7.36 -25.36
N ALA A 256 -7.02 -7.23 -26.43
CA ALA A 256 -7.53 -6.96 -27.78
C ALA A 256 -8.46 -8.06 -28.27
N GLN A 257 -8.03 -9.33 -28.17
CA GLN A 257 -8.85 -10.49 -28.55
C GLN A 257 -10.17 -10.50 -27.78
N ALA A 258 -10.14 -10.21 -26.47
CA ALA A 258 -11.30 -10.14 -25.59
C ALA A 258 -12.30 -9.02 -25.95
N LEU A 259 -11.86 -7.99 -26.66
CA LEU A 259 -12.68 -6.86 -27.08
C LEU A 259 -13.13 -6.94 -28.55
N THR A 260 -12.35 -7.55 -29.45
CA THR A 260 -12.71 -7.65 -30.90
C THR A 260 -13.63 -8.81 -31.24
N GLY A 261 -13.65 -9.86 -30.42
CA GLY A 261 -14.42 -11.08 -30.67
C GLY A 261 -13.57 -12.23 -31.21
N ASP A 262 -12.29 -12.00 -31.49
CA ASP A 262 -11.41 -13.04 -32.02
C ASP A 262 -11.14 -14.08 -30.92
N ALA A 263 -11.33 -15.35 -31.26
CA ALA A 263 -10.94 -16.46 -30.39
C ALA A 263 -9.40 -16.54 -30.36
N PRO A 264 -8.77 -16.91 -29.23
CA PRO A 264 -7.36 -17.22 -29.24
C PRO A 264 -7.13 -18.35 -30.24
N THR A 265 -6.30 -18.09 -31.25
CA THR A 265 -5.78 -19.12 -32.15
C THR A 265 -4.94 -20.06 -31.30
N GLY A 266 -5.60 -21.09 -30.76
CA GLY A 266 -4.97 -22.09 -29.91
C GLY A 266 -3.79 -22.73 -30.63
N ASP A 267 -2.68 -22.88 -29.89
CA ASP A 267 -1.49 -23.59 -30.31
C ASP A 267 -1.85 -24.95 -30.91
N ALA A 268 -1.74 -25.04 -32.24
CA ALA A 268 -1.77 -26.29 -32.98
C ALA A 268 -0.35 -26.86 -33.10
N LEU A 269 0.30 -27.16 -31.98
CA LEU A 269 1.53 -27.96 -31.87
C LEU A 269 1.47 -28.62 -30.47
N ALA A 270 1.35 -29.93 -30.26
CA ALA A 270 1.96 -31.04 -30.98
C ALA A 270 1.12 -32.33 -30.88
N ALA A 271 0.92 -32.98 -32.03
CA ALA A 271 0.82 -34.42 -32.14
C ALA A 271 1.54 -34.80 -33.44
N GLY A 272 2.78 -35.24 -33.29
CA GLY A 272 3.69 -35.69 -34.35
C GLY A 272 4.94 -36.25 -33.73
#